data_AF-A0A520H4N2-F1
#
_entry.id   AF-A0A520H4N2-F1
#
_cell.length_a   1.000
_cell.length_b   1.000
_cell.length_c   1.000
_cell.angle_alpha   90.00
_cell.angle_beta   90.00
_cell.angle_gamma   90.00
#
_symmetry.space_group_name_H-M   'P 1'
#
loop_
_entity.id
_entity.type
_entity.pdbx_description
1 polymer ?
#
loop_
_entity_poly.entity_id
_entity_poly.type
_entity_poly.pdbx_seq_one_letter_code
_entity_poly.pdbx_strand_id
1 'polypeptide(L)'
;MLSSTAGLADTGDLAAYVKARAADADGAVDTAAANYARALDGAPGDTGIAIRAYREALEAGDIALATRAAAVLERAGVAPSDAALLPLAEAARRGDAKAADAAIARLSTGPLAVLAPALTGWTVFARGGDPVRVLGAPTKDLVAARFATETRALLLIAAGRSADGVAALNADPRMPADLRIAAAQLLFGRNEDAAARSLLDGNDPSFVALRKGAPE
;
A
#
# COMPACT_ATOMS: atom_id res chain seq x y z
N MET A 1 20.65 13.39 50.68
CA MET A 1 20.77 13.96 49.33
C MET A 1 19.87 13.13 48.40
N LEU A 2 18.72 13.69 48.04
CA LEU A 2 17.78 13.08 47.09
C LEU A 2 18.15 13.61 45.70
N SER A 3 18.70 12.75 44.85
CA SER A 3 18.98 13.10 43.45
C SER A 3 17.67 13.09 42.67
N SER A 4 17.25 14.28 42.25
CA SER A 4 16.14 14.52 41.33
C SER A 4 16.64 14.35 39.90
N THR A 5 16.34 13.21 39.26
CA THR A 5 16.65 12.95 37.84
C THR A 5 15.40 12.66 37.00
N ALA A 6 14.20 12.92 37.53
CA ALA A 6 12.94 12.70 36.82
C ALA A 6 12.52 13.87 35.89
N GLY A 7 13.15 15.05 35.99
CA GLY A 7 12.67 16.28 35.31
C GLY A 7 13.24 16.59 33.92
N LEU A 8 14.27 15.87 33.46
CA LEU A 8 14.96 16.18 32.19
C LEU A 8 14.57 15.27 31.02
N ALA A 9 14.11 14.04 31.28
CA ALA A 9 13.58 13.16 30.24
C ALA A 9 12.22 13.68 29.71
N ASP A 10 11.38 14.20 30.61
CA ASP A 10 10.00 14.63 30.30
C ASP A 10 9.93 15.87 29.37
N THR A 11 10.92 16.77 29.42
CA THR A 11 10.86 18.04 28.66
C THR A 11 11.38 17.92 27.23
N GLY A 12 12.37 17.06 26.98
CA GLY A 12 12.92 16.83 25.64
C GLY A 12 11.94 16.12 24.72
N ASP A 13 11.22 15.14 25.27
CA ASP A 13 10.23 14.34 24.56
C ASP A 13 8.98 15.16 24.23
N LEU A 14 8.52 15.98 25.20
CA LEU A 14 7.44 16.94 24.99
C LEU A 14 7.83 18.00 23.95
N ALA A 15 9.07 18.51 23.98
CA ALA A 15 9.54 19.47 22.99
C ALA A 15 9.60 18.86 21.58
N ALA A 16 10.01 17.58 21.44
CA ALA A 16 9.98 16.87 20.18
C ALA A 16 8.54 16.70 19.67
N TYR A 17 7.61 16.30 20.53
CA TYR A 17 6.20 16.16 20.19
C TYR A 17 5.57 17.49 19.73
N VAL A 18 5.83 18.59 20.45
CA VAL A 18 5.33 19.93 20.07
C VAL A 18 5.89 20.39 18.73
N LYS A 19 7.18 20.16 18.47
CA LYS A 19 7.79 20.44 17.15
C LYS A 19 7.16 19.61 16.04
N ALA A 20 6.86 18.34 16.31
CA ALA A 20 6.19 17.48 15.37
C ALA A 20 4.79 18.02 15.03
N ARG A 21 4.02 18.44 16.03
CA ARG A 21 2.68 19.02 15.84
C ARG A 21 2.69 20.33 15.04
N ALA A 22 3.69 21.17 15.22
CA ALA A 22 3.84 22.39 14.44
C ALA A 22 4.14 22.06 12.97
N ALA A 23 5.10 21.17 12.72
CA ALA A 23 5.46 20.74 11.37
C ALA A 23 4.30 20.04 10.63
N ASP A 24 3.57 19.16 11.32
CA ASP A 24 2.35 18.49 10.83
C ASP A 24 1.28 19.52 10.43
N ALA A 25 1.04 20.54 11.27
CA ALA A 25 0.11 21.63 10.95
C ALA A 25 0.54 22.49 9.74
N ASP A 26 1.84 22.61 9.52
CA ASP A 26 2.43 23.34 8.39
C ASP A 26 2.56 22.47 7.12
N GLY A 27 2.18 21.19 7.17
CA GLY A 27 2.34 20.23 6.07
C GLY A 27 3.80 19.85 5.78
N ALA A 28 4.72 20.09 6.72
CA ALA A 28 6.13 19.76 6.62
C ALA A 28 6.38 18.28 7.02
N VAL A 29 5.84 17.36 6.20
CA VAL A 29 5.75 15.91 6.44
C VAL A 29 7.06 15.28 6.93
N ASP A 30 8.18 15.50 6.23
CA ASP A 30 9.48 14.93 6.63
C ASP A 30 9.95 15.42 8.02
N THR A 31 9.70 16.71 8.30
CA THR A 31 10.05 17.31 9.58
C THR A 31 9.14 16.82 10.70
N ALA A 32 7.85 16.63 10.41
CA ALA A 32 6.89 16.07 11.33
C ALA A 32 7.27 14.62 11.70
N ALA A 33 7.49 13.76 10.69
CA ALA A 33 7.89 12.37 10.86
C ALA A 33 9.18 12.25 11.70
N ALA A 34 10.22 13.04 11.41
CA ALA A 34 11.47 13.02 12.16
C ALA A 34 11.31 13.42 13.63
N ASN A 35 10.43 14.38 13.93
CA ASN A 35 10.19 14.81 15.31
C ASN A 35 9.25 13.85 16.06
N TYR A 36 8.26 13.25 15.40
CA TYR A 36 7.47 12.16 15.99
C TYR A 36 8.31 10.92 16.27
N ALA A 37 9.29 10.60 15.42
CA ALA A 37 10.25 9.52 15.69
C ALA A 37 10.99 9.77 17.00
N ARG A 38 11.55 10.98 17.20
CA ARG A 38 12.23 11.37 18.45
C ARG A 38 11.30 11.32 19.66
N ALA A 39 10.07 11.81 19.51
CA ALA A 39 9.07 11.78 20.56
C ALA A 39 8.71 10.33 20.96
N LEU A 40 8.61 9.43 19.97
CA LEU A 40 8.35 8.01 20.20
C LEU A 40 9.56 7.30 20.83
N ASP A 41 10.79 7.67 20.48
CA ASP A 41 11.99 7.13 21.12
C ASP A 41 12.07 7.52 22.61
N GLY A 42 11.59 8.73 22.95
CA GLY A 42 11.45 9.21 24.33
C GLY A 42 10.33 8.53 25.13
N ALA A 43 9.20 8.24 24.46
CA ALA A 43 8.06 7.52 25.05
C ALA A 43 7.62 6.30 24.21
N PRO A 44 8.39 5.18 24.21
CA PRO A 44 8.21 4.05 23.28
C PRO A 44 6.91 3.25 23.39
N GLY A 45 6.13 3.49 24.45
CA GLY A 45 4.84 2.85 24.68
C GLY A 45 3.64 3.78 24.48
N ASP A 46 3.86 5.06 24.19
CA ASP A 46 2.78 6.03 24.09
C ASP A 46 2.00 5.84 22.78
N THR A 47 0.75 5.42 22.91
CA THR A 47 -0.12 5.14 21.77
C THR A 47 -0.59 6.41 21.06
N GLY A 48 -0.65 7.55 21.76
CA GLY A 48 -1.02 8.85 21.20
C GLY A 48 0.07 9.43 20.30
N ILE A 49 1.34 9.25 20.68
CA ILE A 49 2.48 9.55 19.81
C ILE A 49 2.56 8.53 18.68
N ALA A 50 2.40 7.24 18.97
CA ALA A 50 2.53 6.18 17.97
C ALA A 50 1.51 6.32 16.83
N ILE A 51 0.24 6.67 17.09
CA ILE A 51 -0.75 6.81 16.01
C ILE A 51 -0.41 7.98 15.06
N ARG A 52 0.15 9.07 15.59
CA ARG A 52 0.58 10.22 14.79
C ARG A 52 1.86 9.91 14.02
N ALA A 53 2.85 9.33 14.70
CA ALA A 53 4.07 8.84 14.08
C ALA A 53 3.77 7.88 12.93
N TYR A 54 2.82 6.96 13.11
CA TYR A 54 2.38 6.03 12.07
C TYR A 54 1.82 6.76 10.84
N ARG A 55 0.95 7.77 11.01
CA ARG A 55 0.35 8.51 9.89
C ARG A 55 1.39 9.33 9.11
N GLU A 56 2.18 10.14 9.81
CA GLU A 56 3.23 10.94 9.17
C GLU A 56 4.30 10.07 8.50
N ALA A 57 4.63 8.92 9.10
CA ALA A 57 5.58 7.99 8.50
C ALA A 57 5.07 7.42 7.17
N LEU A 58 3.77 7.13 7.06
CA LEU A 58 3.19 6.68 5.79
C LEU A 58 3.22 7.78 4.74
N GLU A 59 2.93 9.03 5.12
CA GLU A 59 2.98 10.19 4.23
C GLU A 59 4.41 10.52 3.78
N ALA A 60 5.38 10.42 4.68
CA ALA A 60 6.80 10.61 4.40
C ALA A 60 7.45 9.44 3.63
N GLY A 61 6.76 8.30 3.54
CA GLY A 61 7.36 7.05 3.05
C GLY A 61 8.41 6.43 3.99
N ASP A 62 8.47 6.85 5.27
CA ASP A 62 9.33 6.25 6.29
C ASP A 62 8.74 4.94 6.83
N ILE A 63 8.88 3.87 6.03
CA ILE A 63 8.35 2.54 6.38
C ILE A 63 8.96 2.00 7.69
N ALA A 64 10.18 2.40 8.04
CA ALA A 64 10.82 1.97 9.28
C ALA A 64 10.13 2.58 10.50
N LEU A 65 9.81 3.87 10.47
CA LEU A 65 9.03 4.52 11.53
C LEU A 65 7.60 3.97 11.57
N ALA A 66 6.94 3.82 10.41
CA ALA A 66 5.58 3.28 10.33
C ALA A 66 5.50 1.88 10.96
N THR A 67 6.47 1.01 10.69
CA THR A 67 6.53 -0.35 11.25
C THR A 67 6.74 -0.35 12.76
N ARG A 68 7.65 0.51 13.28
CA ARG A 68 7.86 0.63 14.74
C ARG A 68 6.61 1.14 15.44
N ALA A 69 6.00 2.19 14.91
CA ALA A 69 4.79 2.79 15.46
C ALA A 69 3.60 1.81 15.42
N ALA A 70 3.41 1.10 14.30
CA ALA A 70 2.40 0.05 14.18
C ALA A 70 2.59 -1.05 15.24
N ALA A 71 3.82 -1.50 15.49
CA ALA A 71 4.10 -2.50 16.52
C ALA A 71 3.75 -2.01 17.95
N VAL A 72 3.84 -0.71 18.24
CA VAL A 72 3.36 -0.12 19.50
C VAL A 72 1.84 -0.24 19.59
N LEU A 73 1.15 0.16 18.53
CA LEU A 73 -0.32 0.15 18.47
C LEU A 73 -0.89 -1.28 18.50
N GLU A 74 -0.23 -2.23 17.84
CA GLU A 74 -0.61 -3.64 17.84
C GLU A 74 -0.50 -4.25 19.24
N ARG A 75 0.61 -4.00 19.95
CA ARG A 75 0.79 -4.45 21.34
C ARG A 75 -0.27 -3.89 22.29
N ALA A 76 -0.73 -2.66 22.02
CA ALA A 76 -1.80 -2.02 22.77
C ALA A 76 -3.22 -2.41 22.32
N GLY A 77 -3.37 -3.22 21.27
CA GLY A 77 -4.67 -3.65 20.75
C GLY A 77 -5.47 -2.55 20.05
N VAL A 78 -4.82 -1.45 19.64
CA VAL A 78 -5.45 -0.27 19.01
C VAL A 78 -4.88 0.04 17.62
N ALA A 79 -4.22 -0.93 17.00
CA ALA A 79 -3.71 -0.78 15.65
C ALA A 79 -4.83 -0.48 14.64
N PRO A 80 -4.66 0.53 13.77
CA PRO A 80 -5.59 0.77 12.69
C PRO A 80 -5.58 -0.41 11.70
N SER A 81 -6.68 -0.60 10.99
CA SER A 81 -6.87 -1.73 10.08
C SER A 81 -5.83 -1.80 8.95
N ASP A 82 -5.37 -0.64 8.48
CA ASP A 82 -4.36 -0.50 7.42
C ASP A 82 -2.96 -0.95 7.87
N ALA A 83 -2.66 -0.99 9.17
CA ALA A 83 -1.37 -1.47 9.68
C ALA A 83 -1.10 -2.93 9.30
N ALA A 84 -2.17 -3.71 9.05
CA ALA A 84 -2.08 -5.09 8.58
C ALA A 84 -1.46 -5.22 7.18
N LEU A 85 -1.32 -4.13 6.41
CA LEU A 85 -0.67 -4.11 5.11
C LEU A 85 0.87 -4.00 5.20
N LEU A 86 1.41 -3.45 6.31
CA LEU A 86 2.85 -3.26 6.46
C LEU A 86 3.68 -4.57 6.39
N PRO A 87 3.27 -5.67 7.06
CA PRO A 87 3.99 -6.93 6.95
C PRO A 87 4.06 -7.46 5.51
N LEU A 88 3.02 -7.22 4.70
CA LEU A 88 2.99 -7.61 3.30
C LEU A 88 3.93 -6.74 2.45
N ALA A 89 3.89 -5.42 2.63
CA ALA A 89 4.79 -4.50 1.93
C ALA A 89 6.27 -4.85 2.19
N GLU A 90 6.59 -5.12 3.46
CA GLU A 90 7.95 -5.48 3.85
C GLU A 90 8.36 -6.88 3.33
N ALA A 91 7.44 -7.85 3.33
CA ALA A 91 7.69 -9.15 2.72
C ALA A 91 7.95 -9.04 1.21
N ALA A 92 7.15 -8.23 0.50
CA ALA A 92 7.33 -7.97 -0.92
C ALA A 92 8.68 -7.32 -1.21
N ARG A 93 9.08 -6.30 -0.42
CA ARG A 93 10.37 -5.62 -0.54
C ARG A 93 11.56 -6.58 -0.40
N ARG A 94 11.46 -7.58 0.48
CA ARG A 94 12.51 -8.59 0.69
C ARG A 94 12.43 -9.79 -0.27
N GLY A 95 11.41 -9.86 -1.12
CA GLY A 95 11.15 -11.05 -1.94
C GLY A 95 10.81 -12.29 -1.10
N ASP A 96 10.30 -12.11 0.12
CA ASP A 96 9.98 -13.21 1.03
C ASP A 96 8.54 -13.70 0.82
N ALA A 97 8.38 -14.65 -0.10
CA ALA A 97 7.08 -15.21 -0.45
C ALA A 97 6.36 -15.86 0.74
N LYS A 98 7.11 -16.48 1.66
CA LYS A 98 6.52 -17.14 2.84
C LYS A 98 5.95 -16.10 3.80
N ALA A 99 6.68 -15.01 4.04
CA ALA A 99 6.18 -13.91 4.85
C ALA A 99 4.99 -13.20 4.20
N ALA A 100 5.00 -13.07 2.86
CA ALA A 100 3.88 -12.48 2.12
C ALA A 100 2.61 -13.33 2.27
N ASP A 101 2.71 -14.66 2.08
CA ASP A 101 1.58 -15.57 2.25
C ASP A 101 1.05 -15.55 3.69
N ALA A 102 1.93 -15.45 4.70
CA ALA A 102 1.52 -15.30 6.10
C ALA A 102 0.80 -13.97 6.38
N ALA A 103 1.27 -12.86 5.79
CA ALA A 103 0.61 -11.56 5.91
C ALA A 103 -0.79 -11.57 5.26
N ILE A 104 -0.93 -12.19 4.09
CA ILE A 104 -2.22 -12.36 3.39
C ILE A 104 -3.17 -13.23 4.21
N ALA A 105 -2.68 -14.31 4.83
CA ALA A 105 -3.48 -15.16 5.70
C ALA A 105 -4.04 -14.36 6.90
N ARG A 106 -3.23 -13.46 7.48
CA ARG A 106 -3.69 -12.56 8.55
C ARG A 106 -4.69 -11.50 8.07
N LEU A 107 -4.50 -10.95 6.87
CA LEU A 107 -5.47 -10.02 6.27
C LEU A 107 -6.84 -10.68 6.07
N SER A 108 -6.85 -11.97 5.71
CA SER A 108 -8.07 -12.76 5.46
C SER A 108 -9.00 -12.88 6.68
N THR A 109 -8.52 -12.61 7.90
CA THR A 109 -9.34 -12.65 9.12
C THR A 109 -9.78 -11.25 9.58
N GLY A 110 -9.39 -10.20 8.87
CA GLY A 110 -9.60 -8.81 9.25
C GLY A 110 -10.52 -8.04 8.30
N PRO A 111 -10.68 -6.72 8.54
CA PRO A 111 -11.51 -5.84 7.71
C PRO A 111 -11.01 -5.69 6.26
N LEU A 112 -9.76 -6.07 5.98
CA LEU A 112 -9.14 -6.03 4.65
C LEU A 112 -9.14 -7.40 3.95
N ALA A 113 -9.90 -8.39 4.44
CA ALA A 113 -9.97 -9.73 3.86
C ALA A 113 -10.34 -9.74 2.37
N VAL A 114 -11.10 -8.71 1.95
CA VAL A 114 -11.49 -8.47 0.56
C VAL A 114 -10.31 -8.37 -0.42
N LEU A 115 -9.13 -7.95 0.05
CA LEU A 115 -7.92 -7.82 -0.77
C LEU A 115 -7.17 -9.15 -0.94
N ALA A 116 -7.41 -10.13 -0.07
CA ALA A 116 -6.60 -11.34 0.00
C ALA A 116 -6.55 -12.14 -1.32
N PRO A 117 -7.63 -12.33 -2.09
CA PRO A 117 -7.56 -13.04 -3.37
C PRO A 117 -6.64 -12.35 -4.39
N ALA A 118 -6.77 -11.02 -4.53
CA ALA A 118 -5.93 -10.23 -5.42
C ALA A 118 -4.45 -10.32 -5.03
N LEU A 119 -4.14 -10.16 -3.73
CA LEU A 119 -2.78 -10.24 -3.21
C LEU A 119 -2.17 -11.65 -3.38
N THR A 120 -2.98 -12.70 -3.21
CA THR A 120 -2.55 -14.08 -3.49
C THR A 120 -2.21 -14.28 -4.97
N GLY A 121 -2.95 -13.64 -5.89
CA GLY A 121 -2.61 -13.64 -7.31
C GLY A 121 -1.20 -13.10 -7.56
N TRP A 122 -0.86 -11.96 -6.95
CA TRP A 122 0.48 -11.37 -7.07
C TRP A 122 1.58 -12.27 -6.50
N THR A 123 1.38 -12.91 -5.33
CA THR A 123 2.40 -13.81 -4.76
C THR A 123 2.58 -15.08 -5.59
N VAL A 124 1.50 -15.62 -6.15
CA VAL A 124 1.55 -16.76 -7.10
C VAL A 124 2.31 -16.39 -8.37
N PHE A 125 2.07 -15.20 -8.92
CA PHE A 125 2.77 -14.71 -10.10
C PHE A 125 4.27 -14.52 -9.83
N ALA A 126 4.61 -13.85 -8.72
CA ALA A 126 6.00 -13.54 -8.37
C ALA A 126 6.90 -14.79 -8.22
N ARG A 127 6.31 -15.95 -7.86
CA ARG A 127 7.01 -17.23 -7.77
C ARG A 127 6.95 -18.09 -9.04
N GLY A 128 6.47 -17.53 -10.16
CA GLY A 128 6.37 -18.23 -11.46
C GLY A 128 5.20 -19.22 -11.58
N GLY A 129 4.21 -19.13 -10.67
CA GLY A 129 2.98 -19.92 -10.78
C GLY A 129 1.96 -19.30 -11.74
N ASP A 130 0.82 -19.98 -11.91
CA ASP A 130 -0.32 -19.45 -12.68
C ASP A 130 -1.32 -18.71 -11.76
N PRO A 131 -1.31 -17.36 -11.74
CA PRO A 131 -2.21 -16.58 -10.90
C PRO A 131 -3.65 -16.59 -11.42
N VAL A 132 -3.86 -16.84 -12.71
CA VAL A 132 -5.17 -16.78 -13.38
C VAL A 132 -6.08 -17.86 -12.82
N ARG A 133 -5.53 -19.05 -12.53
CA ARG A 133 -6.26 -20.14 -11.88
C ARG A 133 -6.76 -19.75 -10.49
N VAL A 134 -5.92 -19.09 -9.69
CA VAL A 134 -6.26 -18.71 -8.31
C VAL A 134 -7.28 -17.58 -8.28
N LEU A 135 -7.12 -16.59 -9.14
CA LEU A 135 -8.03 -15.44 -9.24
C LEU A 135 -9.39 -15.78 -9.87
N GLY A 136 -9.50 -16.92 -10.55
CA GLY A 136 -10.76 -17.42 -11.10
C GLY A 136 -11.61 -18.20 -10.10
N ALA A 137 -11.16 -18.39 -8.86
CA ALA A 137 -11.92 -19.12 -7.86
C ALA A 137 -13.21 -18.37 -7.49
N PRO A 138 -14.37 -19.03 -7.44
CA PRO A 138 -15.62 -18.39 -7.09
C PRO A 138 -15.60 -17.90 -5.63
N THR A 139 -16.09 -16.68 -5.41
CA THR A 139 -16.29 -16.09 -4.08
C THR A 139 -17.69 -15.49 -3.97
N LYS A 140 -18.24 -15.45 -2.76
CA LYS A 140 -19.52 -14.78 -2.47
C LYS A 140 -19.35 -13.28 -2.21
N ASP A 141 -18.12 -12.83 -1.97
CA ASP A 141 -17.79 -11.42 -1.78
C ASP A 141 -17.59 -10.74 -3.14
N LEU A 142 -18.54 -9.89 -3.52
CA LEU A 142 -18.53 -9.18 -4.82
C LEU A 142 -17.39 -8.17 -4.93
N VAL A 143 -16.94 -7.58 -3.82
CA VAL A 143 -15.83 -6.63 -3.82
C VAL A 143 -14.52 -7.40 -4.00
N ALA A 144 -14.36 -8.53 -3.33
CA ALA A 144 -13.21 -9.41 -3.52
C ALA A 144 -13.15 -9.96 -4.96
N ALA A 145 -14.31 -10.35 -5.51
CA ALA A 145 -14.41 -10.80 -6.90
C ALA A 145 -13.99 -9.71 -7.89
N ARG A 146 -14.37 -8.45 -7.62
CA ARG A 146 -13.95 -7.31 -8.44
C ARG A 146 -12.43 -7.13 -8.39
N PHE A 147 -11.83 -7.03 -7.21
CA PHE A 147 -10.37 -6.90 -7.08
C PHE A 147 -9.62 -8.07 -7.74
N ALA A 148 -10.14 -9.29 -7.62
CA ALA A 148 -9.56 -10.46 -8.27
C ALA A 148 -9.61 -10.36 -9.80
N THR A 149 -10.72 -9.85 -10.35
CA THR A 149 -10.90 -9.64 -11.80
C THR A 149 -9.96 -8.57 -12.33
N GLU A 150 -9.86 -7.43 -11.64
CA GLU A 150 -8.95 -6.33 -11.99
C GLU A 150 -7.49 -6.81 -11.97
N THR A 151 -7.10 -7.53 -10.91
CA THR A 151 -5.75 -8.09 -10.76
C THR A 151 -5.45 -9.14 -11.83
N ARG A 152 -6.43 -9.97 -12.19
CA ARG A 152 -6.28 -11.01 -13.23
C ARG A 152 -5.93 -10.40 -14.58
N ALA A 153 -6.57 -9.28 -14.95
CA ALA A 153 -6.30 -8.60 -16.20
C ALA A 153 -4.85 -8.10 -16.29
N LEU A 154 -4.34 -7.47 -15.23
CA LEU A 154 -2.95 -7.02 -15.15
C LEU A 154 -1.97 -8.19 -15.22
N LEU A 155 -2.25 -9.28 -14.49
CA LEU A 155 -1.38 -10.45 -14.45
C LEU A 155 -1.37 -11.26 -15.77
N LEU A 156 -2.45 -11.23 -16.55
CA LEU A 156 -2.45 -11.76 -17.92
C LEU A 156 -1.45 -11.01 -18.80
N ILE A 157 -1.47 -9.68 -18.77
CA ILE A 157 -0.51 -8.84 -19.51
C ILE A 157 0.91 -9.09 -19.02
N ALA A 158 1.13 -9.10 -17.70
CA ALA A 158 2.44 -9.34 -17.11
C ALA A 158 3.00 -10.73 -17.47
N ALA A 159 2.14 -11.74 -17.60
CA ALA A 159 2.50 -13.09 -18.04
C ALA A 159 2.70 -13.22 -19.56
N GLY A 160 2.60 -12.13 -20.32
CA GLY A 160 2.71 -12.13 -21.79
C GLY A 160 1.48 -12.63 -22.54
N ARG A 161 0.35 -12.81 -21.84
CA ARG A 161 -0.96 -13.11 -22.42
C ARG A 161 -1.73 -11.82 -22.67
N SER A 162 -1.10 -10.87 -23.34
CA SER A 162 -1.56 -9.49 -23.47
C SER A 162 -2.94 -9.39 -24.13
N ALA A 163 -3.21 -10.18 -25.17
CA ALA A 163 -4.52 -10.22 -25.82
C ALA A 163 -5.66 -10.62 -24.86
N ASP A 164 -5.43 -11.64 -24.02
CA ASP A 164 -6.40 -12.07 -23.01
C ASP A 164 -6.64 -10.98 -21.95
N GLY A 165 -5.56 -10.30 -21.54
CA GLY A 165 -5.63 -9.21 -20.56
C GLY A 165 -6.40 -8.01 -21.08
N VAL A 166 -6.11 -7.57 -22.31
CA VAL A 166 -6.84 -6.48 -23.00
C VAL A 166 -8.31 -6.85 -23.18
N ALA A 167 -8.60 -8.09 -23.61
CA ALA A 167 -9.98 -8.55 -23.75
C ALA A 167 -10.73 -8.53 -22.41
N ALA A 168 -10.08 -8.93 -21.31
CA ALA A 168 -10.67 -8.88 -19.97
C ALA A 168 -10.99 -7.44 -19.50
N LEU A 169 -10.13 -6.47 -19.82
CA LEU A 169 -10.36 -5.04 -19.50
C LEU A 169 -11.52 -4.44 -20.31
N ASN A 170 -11.66 -4.86 -21.57
CA ASN A 170 -12.72 -4.37 -22.46
C ASN A 170 -14.08 -5.02 -22.20
N ALA A 171 -14.11 -6.19 -21.57
CA ALA A 171 -15.34 -6.92 -21.27
C ALA A 171 -16.25 -6.21 -20.24
N ASP A 172 -15.67 -5.36 -19.37
CA ASP A 172 -16.45 -4.53 -18.45
C ASP A 172 -16.09 -3.04 -18.64
N PRO A 173 -17.00 -2.22 -19.22
CA PRO A 173 -16.73 -0.80 -19.41
C PRO A 173 -16.56 -0.04 -18.08
N ARG A 174 -17.02 -0.59 -16.95
CA ARG A 174 -16.92 0.01 -15.60
C ARG A 174 -15.54 -0.20 -14.95
N MET A 175 -14.61 -0.87 -15.63
CA MET A 175 -13.23 -0.97 -15.14
C MET A 175 -12.64 0.44 -14.89
N PRO A 176 -11.94 0.65 -13.77
CA PRO A 176 -11.36 1.96 -13.44
C PRO A 176 -10.42 2.49 -14.52
N ALA A 177 -10.39 3.81 -14.72
CA ALA A 177 -9.44 4.45 -15.62
C ALA A 177 -7.98 4.15 -15.23
N ASP A 178 -7.66 4.22 -13.94
CA ASP A 178 -6.33 3.92 -13.41
C ASP A 178 -5.87 2.49 -13.72
N LEU A 179 -6.80 1.53 -13.74
CA LEU A 179 -6.50 0.16 -14.13
C LEU A 179 -6.08 0.06 -15.59
N ARG A 180 -6.77 0.81 -16.48
CA ARG A 180 -6.40 0.88 -17.91
C ARG A 180 -5.07 1.59 -18.11
N ILE A 181 -4.79 2.64 -17.32
CA ILE A 181 -3.48 3.33 -17.33
C ILE A 181 -2.37 2.37 -16.90
N ALA A 182 -2.54 1.66 -15.79
CA ALA A 182 -1.57 0.67 -15.32
C ALA A 182 -1.34 -0.44 -16.36
N ALA A 183 -2.41 -0.95 -16.98
CA ALA A 183 -2.32 -1.94 -18.05
C ALA A 183 -1.60 -1.39 -19.29
N ALA A 184 -1.87 -0.15 -19.70
CA ALA A 184 -1.18 0.49 -20.82
C ALA A 184 0.31 0.69 -20.52
N GLN A 185 0.69 1.09 -19.30
CA GLN A 185 2.08 1.17 -18.87
C GLN A 185 2.80 -0.18 -18.95
N LEU A 186 2.14 -1.27 -18.52
CA LEU A 186 2.67 -2.62 -18.67
C LEU A 186 2.89 -2.99 -20.15
N LEU A 187 1.94 -2.65 -21.03
CA LEU A 187 2.04 -2.92 -22.48
C LEU A 187 3.15 -2.10 -23.14
N PHE A 188 3.31 -0.82 -22.78
CA PHE A 188 4.44 0.00 -23.25
C PHE A 188 5.79 -0.58 -22.82
N GLY A 189 5.91 -1.02 -21.56
CA GLY A 189 7.13 -1.71 -21.08
C GLY A 189 7.45 -3.02 -21.82
N ARG A 190 6.46 -3.57 -22.55
CA ARG A 190 6.59 -4.77 -23.38
C ARG A 190 6.74 -4.47 -24.89
N ASN A 191 6.78 -3.20 -25.29
CA ASN A 191 6.77 -2.74 -26.68
C ASN A 191 5.49 -3.12 -27.46
N GLU A 192 4.36 -3.27 -26.76
CA GLU A 192 3.05 -3.57 -27.34
C GLU A 192 2.22 -2.30 -27.52
N ASP A 193 2.81 -1.26 -28.12
CA ASP A 193 2.27 0.10 -28.12
C ASP A 193 0.87 0.23 -28.71
N ALA A 194 0.54 -0.56 -29.74
CA ALA A 194 -0.79 -0.51 -30.37
C ALA A 194 -1.88 -0.95 -29.38
N ALA A 195 -1.61 -2.03 -28.62
CA ALA A 195 -2.51 -2.50 -27.58
C ALA A 195 -2.57 -1.48 -26.43
N ALA A 196 -1.43 -0.92 -26.02
CA ALA A 196 -1.38 0.12 -24.98
C ALA A 196 -2.25 1.33 -25.34
N ARG A 197 -2.13 1.86 -26.57
CA ARG A 197 -2.92 3.00 -27.02
C ARG A 197 -4.41 2.69 -27.10
N SER A 198 -4.79 1.47 -27.49
CA SER A 198 -6.21 1.07 -27.54
C SER A 198 -6.91 1.09 -26.17
N LEU A 199 -6.18 0.88 -25.07
CA LEU A 199 -6.73 0.99 -23.72
C LEU A 199 -6.93 2.44 -23.25
N LEU A 200 -6.32 3.40 -23.95
CA LEU A 200 -6.33 4.83 -23.64
C LEU A 200 -7.18 5.63 -24.64
N ASP A 201 -8.01 4.94 -25.42
CA ASP A 201 -8.97 5.56 -26.33
C ASP A 201 -10.16 6.16 -25.56
N GLY A 202 -10.83 7.14 -26.17
CA GLY A 202 -11.96 7.86 -25.58
C GLY A 202 -11.61 9.25 -25.02
N ASN A 203 -12.58 9.85 -24.33
CA ASN A 203 -12.55 11.23 -23.86
C ASN A 203 -12.37 11.36 -22.34
N ASP A 204 -11.95 10.29 -21.66
CA ASP A 204 -11.59 10.39 -20.25
C ASP A 204 -10.46 11.42 -20.06
N PRO A 205 -10.61 12.41 -19.16
CA PRO A 205 -9.61 13.45 -18.97
C PRO A 205 -8.20 12.90 -18.67
N SER A 206 -8.10 11.81 -17.90
CA SER A 206 -6.83 11.18 -17.55
C SER A 206 -6.14 10.60 -18.81
N PHE A 207 -6.90 9.97 -19.70
CA PHE A 207 -6.37 9.43 -20.96
C PHE A 207 -5.96 10.54 -21.93
N VAL A 208 -6.70 11.65 -21.95
CA VAL A 208 -6.33 12.83 -22.76
C VAL A 208 -5.04 13.48 -22.23
N ALA A 209 -4.88 13.62 -20.91
CA ALA A 209 -3.68 14.17 -20.29
C ALA A 209 -2.46 13.28 -20.58
N LEU A 210 -2.60 11.97 -20.38
CA LEU A 210 -1.54 11.00 -20.63
C LEU A 210 -1.07 11.01 -22.10
N ARG A 211 -2.01 11.05 -23.07
CA ARG A 211 -1.69 11.14 -24.50
C ARG A 211 -0.96 12.44 -24.87
N LYS A 212 -1.17 13.52 -24.12
CA LYS A 212 -0.50 14.82 -24.31
C LYS A 212 0.86 14.91 -23.60
N GLY A 213 1.28 13.86 -22.88
CA GLY A 213 2.55 13.83 -22.16
C GLY A 213 2.59 14.71 -20.91
N ALA A 214 1.43 15.01 -20.33
CA ALA A 214 1.33 15.68 -19.02
C ALA A 214 1.03 14.62 -17.95
N PRO A 215 2.05 14.02 -17.31
CA PRO A 215 1.81 13.28 -16.08
C PRO A 215 1.37 14.26 -14.98
N GLU A 216 0.40 13.84 -14.15
CA GLU A 216 0.08 14.53 -12.90
C GLU A 216 1.29 14.60 -11.97
#